data_AF-A0A151EK13-F1
#
_entry.id   AF-A0A151EK13-F1
#
_cell.length_a   1.000
_cell.length_b   1.000
_cell.length_c   1.000
_cell.angle_alpha   90.00
_cell.angle_beta   90.00
_cell.angle_gamma   90.00
#
_symmetry.space_group_name_H-M   'P 1'
#
loop_
_entity.id
_entity.type
_entity.pdbx_description
1 polymer ?
#
loop_
_entity_poly.entity_id
_entity_poly.type
_entity_poly.pdbx_seq_one_letter_code
_entity_poly.pdbx_strand_id
1 'polypeptide(L)' 'MNIIVLEPADFKKMWSTIEKYGLLPNDALIAATCKMHGIKKIATFDKDFSRVDFLEIFEP' A
#
# COMPACT_ATOMS: atom_id res chain seq x y z
N MET A 1 7.70 -16.37 13.97
CA MET A 1 7.22 -15.34 13.03
C MET A 1 7.74 -14.02 13.54
N ASN A 2 8.58 -13.32 12.77
CA ASN A 2 9.09 -12.02 13.17
C ASN A 2 8.18 -10.95 12.55
N ILE A 3 7.65 -10.05 13.37
CA ILE A 3 6.80 -8.95 12.95
C ILE A 3 7.61 -7.66 13.11
N ILE A 4 7.66 -6.85 12.07
CA ILE A 4 8.32 -5.53 12.06
C ILE A 4 7.23 -4.48 11.85
N VAL A 5 7.17 -3.49 12.72
CA VAL A 5 6.29 -2.33 12.58
C VAL A 5 7.07 -1.23 11.86
N LEU A 6 6.53 -0.72 10.76
CA LEU A 6 7.14 0.34 9.97
C LEU A 6 6.50 1.68 10.27
N GLU A 7 7.30 2.74 10.21
CA GLU A 7 6.79 4.11 10.23
C GLU A 7 5.85 4.33 9.03
N PRO A 8 4.62 4.83 9.25
CA PRO A 8 3.65 5.04 8.19
C PRO A 8 4.06 6.21 7.29
N ALA A 9 3.59 6.19 6.04
CA ALA A 9 3.70 7.35 5.18
C ALA A 9 2.94 8.57 5.74
N ASP A 10 3.44 9.77 5.44
CA ASP A 10 2.78 11.01 5.84
C ASP A 10 1.43 11.21 5.14
N PHE A 11 0.63 12.14 5.68
CA PHE A 11 -0.71 12.46 5.17
C PHE A 11 -0.70 12.87 3.69
N LYS A 12 0.33 13.59 3.23
CA LYS A 12 0.41 14.08 1.84
C LYS A 12 0.61 12.91 0.87
N LYS A 13 1.47 11.96 1.21
CA LYS A 13 1.69 10.74 0.43
C LYS A 13 0.44 9.87 0.41
N MET A 14 -0.20 9.68 1.56
CA MET A 14 -1.48 8.97 1.65
C MET A 14 -2.53 9.63 0.75
N TRP A 15 -2.73 10.95 0.87
CA TRP A 15 -3.71 11.69 0.06
C TRP A 15 -3.45 11.56 -1.45
N SER A 16 -2.20 11.73 -1.88
CA SER A 16 -1.83 11.53 -3.29
C SER A 16 -2.09 10.10 -3.80
N THR A 17 -2.06 9.12 -2.89
CA THR A 17 -2.33 7.71 -3.20
C THR A 17 -3.83 7.43 -3.30
N ILE A 18 -4.65 8.10 -2.46
CA ILE A 18 -6.12 8.14 -2.60
C ILE A 18 -6.49 8.69 -3.98
N GLU A 19 -5.96 9.87 -4.33
CA GLU A 19 -6.28 10.52 -5.60
C GLU A 19 -5.83 9.69 -6.81
N LYS A 20 -4.64 9.08 -6.75
CA LYS A 20 -4.09 8.32 -7.87
C LYS A 20 -4.83 7.00 -8.13
N TYR A 21 -5.20 6.27 -7.08
CA TYR A 21 -5.70 4.89 -7.23
C TYR A 21 -7.17 4.71 -6.81
N GLY A 22 -7.80 5.75 -6.25
CA GLY A 22 -9.18 5.70 -5.76
C GLY A 22 -9.37 4.73 -4.59
N LEU A 23 -8.35 4.61 -3.74
CA LEU A 23 -8.34 3.75 -2.55
C LEU A 23 -9.00 4.45 -1.36
N LEU A 24 -9.56 3.66 -0.44
CA LEU A 24 -9.96 4.18 0.87
C LEU A 24 -8.72 4.66 1.65
N PRO A 25 -8.86 5.59 2.62
CA PRO A 25 -7.71 6.18 3.30
C PRO A 25 -6.74 5.17 3.92
N ASN A 26 -7.25 4.07 4.50
CA ASN A 26 -6.41 3.04 5.10
C ASN A 26 -5.61 2.26 4.05
N ASP A 27 -6.22 1.87 2.93
CA ASP A 27 -5.52 1.15 1.86
C ASP A 27 -4.51 2.05 1.16
N ALA A 28 -4.85 3.32 0.99
CA ALA A 28 -3.92 4.33 0.48
C ALA A 28 -2.73 4.53 1.43
N LEU A 29 -2.93 4.50 2.75
CA LEU A 29 -1.85 4.58 3.73
C LEU A 29 -0.93 3.37 3.64
N ILE A 30 -1.49 2.15 3.49
CA ILE A 30 -0.72 0.92 3.30
C ILE A 30 0.11 1.02 2.02
N ALA A 31 -0.51 1.32 0.87
CA ALA A 31 0.19 1.46 -0.40
C ALA A 31 1.27 2.55 -0.36
N ALA A 32 0.97 3.73 0.19
CA ALA A 32 1.94 4.82 0.34
C ALA A 32 3.14 4.40 1.23
N THR A 33 2.88 3.63 2.29
CA THR A 33 3.92 3.10 3.18
C THR A 33 4.78 2.07 2.46
N CYS A 34 4.17 1.14 1.71
CA CYS A 34 4.90 0.19 0.87
C CYS A 34 5.83 0.91 -0.11
N LYS A 35 5.33 1.94 -0.79
CA LYS A 35 6.11 2.76 -1.73
C LYS A 35 7.29 3.45 -1.05
N MET A 36 7.08 4.01 0.14
CA MET A 36 8.11 4.70 0.91
C MET A 36 9.25 3.76 1.35
N HIS A 37 8.93 2.53 1.71
CA HIS A 37 9.89 1.51 2.15
C HIS A 37 10.37 0.58 1.03
N GLY A 38 10.00 0.84 -0.24
CA GLY A 38 10.42 0.03 -1.38
C GLY A 38 9.82 -1.38 -1.45
N ILE A 39 8.71 -1.63 -0.75
CA ILE A 39 7.98 -2.89 -0.76
C ILE A 39 7.17 -2.98 -2.05
N LYS A 40 7.39 -4.07 -2.81
CA LYS A 40 6.77 -4.30 -4.13
C LYS A 40 5.78 -5.45 -4.17
N LYS A 41 5.68 -6.26 -3.10
CA LYS A 41 4.77 -7.40 -3.01
C LYS A 41 3.85 -7.24 -1.83
N ILE A 42 2.57 -7.54 -2.02
CA ILE A 42 1.56 -7.52 -0.96
C ILE A 42 0.76 -8.81 -0.98
N ALA A 43 0.61 -9.45 0.18
CA ALA A 43 -0.31 -10.56 0.36
C ALA A 43 -1.66 -10.00 0.86
N THR A 44 -2.69 -10.04 0.02
CA THR A 44 -4.02 -9.52 0.34
C THR A 44 -5.10 -10.21 -0.48
N PHE A 45 -6.31 -10.32 0.08
CA PHE A 45 -7.51 -10.72 -0.67
C PHE A 45 -8.31 -9.51 -1.17
N ASP A 46 -7.86 -8.29 -0.86
CA ASP A 46 -8.51 -7.08 -1.32
C ASP A 46 -8.07 -6.74 -2.75
N LYS A 47 -9.00 -6.95 -3.69
CA LYS A 47 -8.81 -6.69 -5.11
C LYS A 47 -8.51 -5.23 -5.42
N ASP A 48 -8.80 -4.30 -4.53
CA ASP A 48 -8.58 -2.88 -4.79
C ASP A 48 -7.09 -2.54 -4.95
N PHE A 49 -6.20 -3.34 -4.34
CA PHE A 49 -4.75 -3.23 -4.53
C PHE A 49 -4.30 -3.57 -5.96
N SER A 50 -5.12 -4.23 -6.78
CA SER A 50 -4.82 -4.46 -8.20
C SER A 50 -4.74 -3.16 -9.01
N ARG A 51 -5.30 -2.06 -8.48
CA ARG A 51 -5.20 -0.72 -9.08
C ARG A 51 -3.82 -0.09 -8.88
N VAL A 52 -3.00 -0.61 -7.97
CA VAL A 52 -1.72 -0.01 -7.56
C VAL A 52 -0.57 -0.54 -8.42
N ASP A 53 -0.17 0.24 -9.42
CA ASP A 53 0.81 -0.12 -10.46
C ASP A 53 2.20 -0.61 -9.99
N PHE A 54 2.63 -0.28 -8.78
CA PHE A 54 3.94 -0.70 -8.24
C PHE A 54 3.87 -1.92 -7.30
N LEU A 55 2.66 -2.43 -7.00
CA LEU A 55 2.45 -3.58 -6.14
C LEU A 55 2.10 -4.82 -6.97
N GLU A 56 2.84 -5.88 -6.74
CA GLU A 56 2.54 -7.25 -7.18
C GLU A 56 1.73 -7.94 -6.06
N ILE A 57 0.54 -8.44 -6.39
CA ILE A 57 -0.25 -9.25 -5.46
C ILE A 57 0.39 -10.63 -5.38
N PHE A 58 0.76 -11.04 -4.17
CA PHE A 58 1.24 -12.39 -3.89
C PHE A 58 0.06 -13.28 -3.51
N GLU A 59 -0.20 -14.30 -4.33
CA GLU A 59 -1.12 -15.39 -4.03
C GLU A 59 -0.32 -16.63 -3.61
N PRO A 60 -0.66 -17.28 -2.48
CA PRO A 60 0.03 -18.48 -1.99
C PRO A 60 -0.26 -19.75 -2.82
#